data_AF-A0A0C4FE92-F1
#
_entry.id   AF-A0A0C4FE92-F1
#
_cell.length_a   1.000
_cell.length_b   1.000
_cell.length_c   1.000
_cell.angle_alpha   90.00
_cell.angle_beta   90.00
_cell.angle_gamma   90.00
#
_symmetry.space_group_name_H-M   'P 1'
#
loop_
_entity.id
_entity.type
_entity.pdbx_description
1 polymer ?
#
loop_
_entity_poly.entity_id
_entity_poly.type
_entity_poly.pdbx_seq_one_letter_code
_entity_poly.pdbx_strand_id
1 'polypeptide(L)'
;MKIVIAPDSYKESLSATEVARAIEKGFREIFPDAEYVSVPVADGGEGTVEAMIAATNGTMQHAVVTGPLGESVNACWGISGDGVTAFIEMAAASGLALVPPAQRNPLVTTSRGTGELILAALDKGARNIIIGIGGSATNDGGAGMVQALGAKLTDANGTDIGHGGGSLMALNNIDISALDPRLKTCAIRWPVM
;
A
#
# COMPACT_ATOMS: atom_id res chain seq x y z
N MET A 1 -6.59 3.15 36.69
CA MET A 1 -5.33 2.93 35.94
C MET A 1 -5.69 2.97 34.47
N LYS A 2 -4.87 3.62 33.63
CA LYS A 2 -5.08 3.68 32.17
C LYS A 2 -3.94 2.95 31.48
N ILE A 3 -4.27 2.00 30.62
CA ILE A 3 -3.31 1.12 29.94
C ILE A 3 -3.47 1.36 28.43
N VAL A 4 -2.41 1.86 27.80
CA VAL A 4 -2.34 2.00 26.35
C VAL A 4 -1.67 0.76 25.77
N ILE A 5 -2.35 0.09 24.85
CA ILE A 5 -1.86 -1.11 24.17
C ILE A 5 -1.58 -0.74 22.73
N ALA A 6 -0.31 -0.54 22.40
CA ALA A 6 0.12 -0.09 21.08
C ALA A 6 1.12 -1.06 20.41
N PRO A 7 0.67 -2.29 20.04
CA PRO A 7 1.52 -3.28 19.39
C PRO A 7 1.57 -3.09 17.87
N ASP A 8 2.62 -3.66 17.28
CA ASP A 8 2.70 -3.94 15.85
C ASP A 8 2.17 -5.36 15.55
N SER A 9 1.95 -5.65 14.28
CA SER A 9 1.59 -6.96 13.76
C SER A 9 2.67 -8.01 14.00
N TYR A 10 2.25 -9.27 14.09
CA TYR A 10 3.16 -10.42 14.00
C TYR A 10 3.14 -10.87 12.54
N LYS A 11 4.20 -10.54 11.80
CA LYS A 11 4.30 -10.80 10.34
C LYS A 11 3.90 -12.24 9.99
N GLU A 12 3.04 -12.36 8.98
CA GLU A 12 2.48 -13.63 8.51
C GLU A 12 1.71 -14.43 9.59
N SER A 13 1.23 -13.77 10.65
CA SER A 13 0.52 -14.40 11.76
C SER A 13 -0.70 -13.62 12.24
N LEU A 14 -0.52 -12.57 13.05
CA LEU A 14 -1.61 -11.79 13.65
C LEU A 14 -1.50 -10.33 13.25
N SER A 15 -2.64 -9.71 12.92
CA SER A 15 -2.72 -8.26 12.76
C SER A 15 -2.43 -7.52 14.07
N ALA A 16 -1.98 -6.27 14.00
CA ALA A 16 -1.75 -5.43 15.18
C ALA A 16 -3.01 -5.34 16.08
N THR A 17 -4.19 -5.31 15.48
CA THR A 17 -5.49 -5.32 16.19
C THR A 17 -5.72 -6.63 16.95
N GLU A 18 -5.40 -7.78 16.34
CA GLU A 18 -5.53 -9.08 17.01
C GLU A 18 -4.54 -9.24 18.16
N VAL A 19 -3.31 -8.75 17.98
CA VAL A 19 -2.30 -8.69 19.05
C VAL A 19 -2.80 -7.81 20.19
N ALA A 20 -3.31 -6.60 19.90
CA ALA A 20 -3.85 -5.69 20.91
C ALA A 20 -4.99 -6.33 21.71
N ARG A 21 -5.92 -7.01 21.01
CA ARG A 21 -7.04 -7.70 21.64
C ARG A 21 -6.58 -8.86 22.52
N ALA A 22 -5.57 -9.61 22.10
CA ALA A 22 -5.01 -10.71 22.89
C ALA A 22 -4.33 -10.20 24.17
N ILE A 23 -3.56 -9.11 24.07
CA ILE A 23 -2.92 -8.45 25.21
C ILE A 23 -3.98 -7.92 26.18
N GLU A 24 -4.99 -7.20 25.68
CA GLU A 24 -6.07 -6.65 26.49
C GLU A 24 -6.81 -7.74 27.25
N LYS A 25 -7.12 -8.86 26.57
CA LYS A 25 -7.78 -10.01 27.19
C LYS A 25 -6.97 -10.53 28.38
N GLY A 26 -5.66 -10.72 28.23
CA GLY A 26 -4.79 -11.19 29.30
C GLY A 26 -4.70 -10.20 30.47
N PHE A 27 -4.61 -8.90 30.19
CA PHE A 27 -4.60 -7.88 31.23
C PHE A 27 -5.91 -7.80 32.01
N ARG A 28 -7.06 -7.96 31.34
CA ARG A 28 -8.38 -7.96 31.99
C ARG A 28 -8.60 -9.09 32.98
N GLU A 29 -7.85 -10.20 32.87
CA GLU A 29 -7.89 -11.30 33.85
C GLU A 29 -7.34 -10.85 35.22
N ILE A 30 -6.43 -9.87 35.25
CA ILE A 30 -5.80 -9.37 36.49
C ILE A 30 -6.33 -7.98 36.89
N PHE A 31 -6.59 -7.11 35.91
CA PHE A 31 -7.00 -5.71 36.10
C PHE A 31 -8.31 -5.42 35.35
N PRO A 32 -9.46 -5.95 35.82
CA PRO A 32 -10.73 -5.84 35.09
C PRO A 32 -11.23 -4.40 34.95
N ASP A 33 -10.98 -3.55 35.95
CA ASP A 33 -11.49 -2.17 36.04
C ASP A 33 -10.53 -1.11 35.47
N ALA A 34 -9.43 -1.52 34.83
CA ALA A 34 -8.56 -0.56 34.15
C ALA A 34 -9.22 -0.01 32.88
N GLU A 35 -8.90 1.23 32.53
CA GLU A 35 -9.28 1.82 31.25
C GLU A 35 -8.26 1.38 30.19
N TYR A 36 -8.73 0.71 29.14
CA TYR A 36 -7.89 0.21 28.06
C TYR A 36 -8.07 1.08 26.81
N VAL A 37 -6.95 1.51 26.24
CA VAL A 37 -6.93 2.22 24.96
C VAL A 37 -6.02 1.45 24.01
N SER A 38 -6.63 0.76 23.05
CA SER A 38 -5.92 0.04 22.01
C SER A 38 -5.59 0.99 20.87
N VAL A 39 -4.30 1.12 20.57
CA VAL A 39 -3.76 1.96 19.49
C VAL A 39 -2.87 1.08 18.62
N PRO A 40 -3.43 0.21 17.75
CA PRO A 40 -2.63 -0.58 16.84
C PRO A 40 -1.72 0.35 16.03
N VAL A 41 -0.42 0.07 16.05
CA VAL A 41 0.57 0.84 15.29
C VAL A 41 1.01 0.04 14.09
N ALA A 42 1.45 0.76 13.07
CA ALA A 42 2.08 0.17 11.90
C ALA A 42 3.25 1.06 11.49
N ASP A 43 4.29 0.44 10.96
CA ASP A 43 5.54 1.08 10.50
C ASP A 43 5.45 1.58 9.04
N GLY A 44 4.24 1.66 8.48
CA GLY A 44 4.03 1.78 7.03
C GLY A 44 3.91 0.43 6.33
N GLY A 45 3.91 -0.68 7.08
CA GLY A 45 3.55 -2.02 6.61
C GLY A 45 2.05 -2.34 6.77
N GLU A 46 1.77 -3.63 6.94
CA GLU A 46 0.42 -4.20 7.07
C GLU A 46 -0.34 -3.60 8.27
N GLY A 47 -1.56 -3.13 8.04
CA GLY A 47 -2.42 -2.57 9.10
C GLY A 47 -2.35 -1.05 9.28
N THR A 48 -1.52 -0.37 8.48
CA THR A 48 -1.42 1.09 8.46
C THR A 48 -2.72 1.72 7.99
N VAL A 49 -3.35 1.18 6.95
CA VAL A 49 -4.60 1.70 6.38
C VAL A 49 -5.71 1.66 7.42
N GLU A 50 -5.91 0.53 8.11
CA GLU A 50 -6.92 0.37 9.15
C GLU A 50 -6.69 1.34 10.31
N ALA A 51 -5.44 1.47 10.78
CA ALA A 51 -5.08 2.37 11.86
C ALA A 51 -5.39 3.84 11.50
N MET A 52 -5.04 4.25 10.27
CA MET A 52 -5.26 5.62 9.80
C MET A 52 -6.74 5.91 9.54
N ILE A 53 -7.51 4.95 9.03
CA ILE A 53 -8.96 5.05 8.90
C ILE A 53 -9.58 5.26 10.28
N ALA A 54 -9.22 4.44 11.27
CA ALA A 54 -9.75 4.55 12.63
C ALA A 54 -9.38 5.90 13.27
N ALA A 55 -8.13 6.35 13.11
CA ALA A 55 -7.65 7.61 13.69
C ALA A 55 -8.29 8.85 13.05
N THR A 56 -8.76 8.76 11.80
CA THR A 56 -9.29 9.91 11.06
C THR A 56 -10.79 9.85 10.82
N ASN A 57 -11.50 8.89 11.44
CA ASN A 57 -12.90 8.56 11.15
C ASN A 57 -13.14 8.40 9.63
N GLY A 58 -12.18 7.77 8.97
CA GLY A 58 -12.17 7.54 7.54
C GLY A 58 -13.07 6.39 7.10
N THR A 59 -12.94 6.02 5.83
CA THR A 59 -13.64 4.87 5.26
C THR A 59 -12.71 4.00 4.44
N MET A 60 -12.94 2.69 4.51
CA MET A 60 -12.29 1.71 3.66
C MET A 60 -12.87 1.76 2.24
N GLN A 61 -12.01 1.70 1.24
CA GLN A 61 -12.32 1.69 -0.18
C GLN A 61 -11.71 0.44 -0.82
N HIS A 62 -12.25 0.05 -1.97
CA HIS A 62 -11.76 -1.10 -2.73
C HIS A 62 -11.62 -0.73 -4.21
N ALA A 63 -10.62 -1.30 -4.87
CA ALA A 63 -10.41 -1.17 -6.30
C ALA A 63 -9.90 -2.49 -6.88
N VAL A 64 -10.41 -2.87 -8.05
CA VAL A 64 -9.85 -3.98 -8.83
C VAL A 64 -8.66 -3.44 -9.61
N VAL A 65 -7.47 -3.95 -9.30
CA VAL A 65 -6.18 -3.47 -9.82
C VAL A 65 -5.32 -4.64 -10.31
N THR A 66 -4.28 -4.33 -11.06
CA THR A 66 -3.29 -5.27 -11.57
C THR A 66 -2.41 -5.77 -10.42
N GLY A 67 -2.56 -7.06 -10.10
CA GLY A 67 -1.73 -7.76 -9.13
C GLY A 67 -0.27 -7.91 -9.58
N PRO A 68 0.62 -8.39 -8.70
CA PRO A 68 2.05 -8.48 -8.99
C PRO A 68 2.36 -9.39 -10.18
N LEU A 69 1.57 -10.43 -10.45
CA LEU A 69 1.76 -11.32 -11.61
C LEU A 69 0.97 -10.90 -12.86
N GLY A 70 0.34 -9.72 -12.85
CA GLY A 70 -0.48 -9.22 -13.96
C GLY A 70 -1.97 -9.58 -13.88
N GLU A 71 -2.34 -10.54 -13.04
CA GLU A 71 -3.74 -10.92 -12.78
C GLU A 71 -4.47 -9.86 -11.95
N SER A 72 -5.78 -9.72 -12.13
CA SER A 72 -6.57 -8.77 -11.34
C SER A 72 -6.69 -9.19 -9.87
N VAL A 73 -6.51 -8.24 -8.95
CA VAL A 73 -6.70 -8.40 -7.51
C VAL A 73 -7.64 -7.32 -6.99
N ASN A 74 -8.46 -7.65 -5.98
CA ASN A 74 -9.28 -6.67 -5.28
C ASN A 74 -8.47 -6.09 -4.12
N ALA A 75 -7.91 -4.88 -4.31
CA ALA A 75 -7.07 -4.22 -3.33
C ALA A 75 -7.88 -3.25 -2.46
N CYS A 76 -7.61 -3.25 -1.15
CA CYS A 76 -8.16 -2.29 -0.20
C CYS A 76 -7.25 -1.07 -0.06
N TRP A 77 -7.86 0.08 0.27
CA TRP A 77 -7.17 1.32 0.61
C TRP A 77 -8.11 2.22 1.45
N GLY A 78 -7.60 3.29 2.03
CA GLY A 78 -8.37 4.15 2.94
C GLY A 78 -8.47 5.59 2.48
N ILE A 79 -9.54 6.27 2.89
CA ILE A 79 -9.68 7.73 2.78
C ILE A 79 -10.06 8.31 4.15
N SER A 80 -9.47 9.44 4.52
CA SER A 80 -9.76 10.14 5.79
C SER A 80 -11.20 10.65 5.84
N GLY A 81 -11.71 10.90 7.05
CA GLY A 81 -13.10 11.33 7.25
C GLY A 81 -13.43 12.68 6.60
N ASP A 82 -12.42 13.55 6.41
CA ASP A 82 -12.54 14.81 5.65
C ASP A 82 -12.44 14.64 4.12
N GLY A 83 -12.12 13.43 3.64
CA GLY A 83 -11.97 13.11 2.21
C GLY A 83 -10.67 13.63 1.57
N VAL A 84 -9.76 14.22 2.34
CA VAL A 84 -8.58 14.92 1.79
C VAL A 84 -7.35 14.00 1.66
N THR A 85 -7.21 13.02 2.54
CA THR A 85 -6.03 12.16 2.63
C THR A 85 -6.38 10.72 2.30
N ALA A 86 -5.65 10.12 1.36
CA ALA A 86 -5.71 8.69 1.10
C ALA A 86 -4.58 7.95 1.81
N PHE A 87 -4.87 6.73 2.25
CA PHE A 87 -3.94 5.80 2.85
C PHE A 87 -3.86 4.58 1.94
N ILE A 88 -2.67 4.24 1.46
CA ILE A 88 -2.45 3.12 0.54
C ILE A 88 -1.37 2.23 1.13
N GLU A 89 -1.58 0.92 1.13
CA GLU A 89 -0.52 -0.05 1.31
C GLU A 89 -0.21 -0.68 -0.03
N MET A 90 1.04 -0.58 -0.50
CA MET A 90 1.39 -1.18 -1.78
C MET A 90 1.16 -2.69 -1.78
N ALA A 91 1.28 -3.33 -0.61
CA ALA A 91 1.13 -4.77 -0.46
C ALA A 91 -0.27 -5.26 -0.86
N ALA A 92 -1.30 -4.41 -0.73
CA ALA A 92 -2.66 -4.74 -1.15
C ALA A 92 -2.79 -4.96 -2.67
N ALA A 93 -1.93 -4.32 -3.48
CA ALA A 93 -1.93 -4.46 -4.94
C ALA A 93 -0.70 -5.20 -5.50
N SER A 94 0.44 -5.07 -4.84
CA SER A 94 1.76 -5.48 -5.34
C SER A 94 2.57 -6.24 -4.27
N GLY A 95 1.89 -6.83 -3.28
CA GLY A 95 2.51 -7.49 -2.12
C GLY A 95 2.91 -8.95 -2.31
N LEU A 96 3.87 -9.38 -1.49
CA LEU A 96 4.43 -10.74 -1.49
C LEU A 96 3.41 -11.82 -1.11
N ALA A 97 2.41 -11.46 -0.28
CA ALA A 97 1.32 -12.35 0.11
C ALA A 97 0.40 -12.72 -1.07
N LEU A 98 0.36 -11.89 -2.12
CA LEU A 98 -0.43 -12.14 -3.34
C LEU A 98 0.27 -13.12 -4.30
N VAL A 99 1.54 -13.47 -4.05
CA VAL A 99 2.34 -14.33 -4.91
C VAL A 99 2.61 -15.67 -4.22
N PRO A 100 2.04 -16.78 -4.73
CA PRO A 100 2.34 -18.11 -4.21
C PRO A 100 3.85 -18.37 -4.20
N PRO A 101 4.41 -19.04 -3.15
CA PRO A 101 5.85 -19.24 -3.03
C PRO A 101 6.53 -19.80 -4.29
N ALA A 102 5.88 -20.73 -4.98
CA ALA A 102 6.39 -21.34 -6.21
C ALA A 102 6.43 -20.39 -7.43
N GLN A 103 5.75 -19.25 -7.38
CA GLN A 103 5.64 -18.28 -8.47
C GLN A 103 6.42 -16.98 -8.18
N ARG A 104 7.16 -16.90 -7.07
CA ARG A 104 7.93 -15.73 -6.69
C ARG A 104 9.11 -15.54 -7.64
N ASN A 105 8.98 -14.59 -8.56
CA ASN A 105 10.04 -14.21 -9.48
C ASN A 105 10.09 -12.68 -9.65
N PRO A 106 11.09 -11.98 -9.04
CA PRO A 106 11.18 -10.52 -9.08
C PRO A 106 11.39 -9.95 -10.49
N LEU A 107 11.79 -10.78 -11.46
CA LEU A 107 11.96 -10.37 -12.86
C LEU A 107 10.64 -10.11 -13.57
N VAL A 108 9.54 -10.71 -13.12
CA VAL A 108 8.22 -10.61 -13.80
C VAL A 108 7.19 -9.82 -12.99
N THR A 109 7.40 -9.66 -11.69
CA THR A 109 6.45 -9.00 -10.79
C THR A 109 6.35 -7.49 -11.03
N THR A 110 5.15 -6.96 -11.21
CA THR A 110 4.87 -5.55 -11.54
C THR A 110 4.27 -4.76 -10.38
N SER A 111 4.64 -3.47 -10.28
CA SER A 111 4.06 -2.50 -9.34
C SER A 111 2.84 -1.74 -9.90
N ARG A 112 2.34 -2.14 -11.08
CA ARG A 112 1.25 -1.44 -11.80
C ARG A 112 0.01 -1.18 -10.94
N GLY A 113 -0.45 -2.16 -10.18
CA GLY A 113 -1.62 -1.98 -9.31
C GLY A 113 -1.45 -0.92 -8.22
N THR A 114 -0.22 -0.68 -7.76
CA THR A 114 0.05 0.42 -6.82
C THR A 114 -0.21 1.77 -7.48
N GLY A 115 0.18 1.94 -8.76
CA GLY A 115 -0.13 3.14 -9.52
C GLY A 115 -1.64 3.31 -9.77
N GLU A 116 -2.36 2.22 -10.00
CA GLU A 116 -3.83 2.23 -10.13
C GLU A 116 -4.54 2.60 -8.82
N LEU A 117 -4.02 2.19 -7.66
CA LEU A 117 -4.53 2.68 -6.36
C LEU A 117 -4.29 4.18 -6.17
N ILE A 118 -3.13 4.68 -6.58
CA ILE A 118 -2.85 6.13 -6.56
C ILE A 118 -3.86 6.88 -7.46
N LEU A 119 -4.13 6.37 -8.66
CA LEU A 119 -5.17 6.95 -9.54
C LEU A 119 -6.55 6.93 -8.88
N ALA A 120 -6.95 5.80 -8.27
CA ALA A 120 -8.22 5.70 -7.56
C ALA A 120 -8.34 6.71 -6.41
N ALA A 121 -7.25 6.95 -5.67
CA ALA A 121 -7.20 7.98 -4.64
C ALA A 121 -7.35 9.40 -5.21
N LEU A 122 -6.62 9.70 -6.30
CA LEU A 122 -6.72 10.99 -7.00
C LEU A 122 -8.13 11.22 -7.59
N ASP A 123 -8.79 10.17 -8.08
CA ASP A 123 -10.15 10.20 -8.63
C ASP A 123 -11.19 10.48 -7.54
N LYS A 124 -10.94 10.03 -6.30
CA LYS A 124 -11.73 10.42 -5.12
C LYS A 124 -11.42 11.84 -4.62
N GLY A 125 -10.50 12.54 -5.25
CA GLY A 125 -10.16 13.92 -4.92
C GLY A 125 -9.12 14.06 -3.81
N ALA A 126 -8.45 12.99 -3.40
CA ALA A 126 -7.38 13.06 -2.41
C ALA A 126 -6.32 14.07 -2.85
N ARG A 127 -5.86 14.89 -1.90
CA ARG A 127 -4.78 15.88 -2.07
C ARG A 127 -3.53 15.49 -1.31
N ASN A 128 -3.67 14.61 -0.33
CA ASN A 128 -2.57 13.97 0.37
C ASN A 128 -2.69 12.46 0.15
N ILE A 129 -1.56 11.79 -0.09
CA ILE A 129 -1.51 10.33 -0.16
C ILE A 129 -0.37 9.87 0.74
N ILE A 130 -0.68 9.01 1.69
CA ILE A 130 0.30 8.30 2.52
C ILE A 130 0.38 6.88 1.99
N ILE A 131 1.58 6.44 1.58
CA ILE A 131 1.78 5.14 0.97
C ILE A 131 2.77 4.32 1.80
N GLY A 132 2.31 3.21 2.35
CA GLY A 132 3.14 2.17 2.94
C GLY A 132 3.77 1.27 1.87
N ILE A 133 5.09 1.09 1.89
CA ILE A 133 5.83 0.29 0.89
C ILE A 133 6.34 -1.06 1.38
N GLY A 134 6.02 -1.43 2.62
CA GLY A 134 6.40 -2.71 3.18
C GLY A 134 5.75 -3.89 2.43
N GLY A 135 6.40 -5.06 2.50
CA GLY A 135 5.82 -6.32 2.03
C GLY A 135 5.68 -6.48 0.51
N SER A 136 6.48 -5.76 -0.29
CA SER A 136 6.42 -5.81 -1.75
C SER A 136 6.83 -7.18 -2.33
N ALA A 137 6.20 -7.56 -3.45
CA ALA A 137 6.63 -8.68 -4.29
C ALA A 137 7.60 -8.25 -5.40
N THR A 138 7.74 -6.94 -5.62
CA THR A 138 8.24 -6.34 -6.86
C THR A 138 9.68 -5.85 -6.74
N ASN A 139 10.48 -6.05 -7.78
CA ASN A 139 11.79 -5.43 -7.97
C ASN A 139 11.90 -4.72 -9.33
N ASP A 140 10.82 -4.06 -9.75
CA ASP A 140 10.70 -3.37 -11.03
C ASP A 140 11.04 -1.87 -10.96
N GLY A 141 11.63 -1.41 -9.86
CA GLY A 141 11.98 -0.01 -9.64
C GLY A 141 10.79 0.95 -9.65
N GLY A 142 9.55 0.45 -9.50
CA GLY A 142 8.34 1.27 -9.65
C GLY A 142 7.95 1.55 -11.09
N ALA A 143 8.53 0.86 -12.08
CA ALA A 143 8.23 1.05 -13.50
C ALA A 143 6.75 0.84 -13.81
N GLY A 144 6.16 -0.26 -13.32
CA GLY A 144 4.73 -0.53 -13.51
C GLY A 144 3.86 0.56 -12.90
N MET A 145 4.21 1.03 -11.70
CA MET A 145 3.49 2.11 -11.00
C MET A 145 3.49 3.40 -11.82
N VAL A 146 4.63 3.86 -12.33
CA VAL A 146 4.69 5.11 -13.10
C VAL A 146 4.08 4.96 -14.50
N GLN A 147 4.15 3.76 -15.10
CA GLN A 147 3.43 3.46 -16.34
C GLN A 147 1.91 3.56 -16.16
N ALA A 148 1.37 3.03 -15.05
CA ALA A 148 -0.04 3.21 -14.71
C ALA A 148 -0.42 4.69 -14.58
N LEU A 149 0.47 5.49 -13.99
CA LEU A 149 0.29 6.93 -13.80
C LEU A 149 0.50 7.77 -15.07
N GLY A 150 0.78 7.14 -16.23
CA GLY A 150 0.87 7.80 -17.53
C GLY A 150 2.28 8.06 -18.06
N ALA A 151 3.34 7.68 -17.33
CA ALA A 151 4.69 7.72 -17.89
C ALA A 151 4.86 6.66 -18.99
N LYS A 152 5.60 7.00 -20.05
CA LYS A 152 5.99 6.03 -21.08
C LYS A 152 7.43 5.62 -20.86
N LEU A 153 7.64 4.33 -20.66
CA LEU A 153 8.95 3.71 -20.48
C LEU A 153 9.16 2.81 -21.69
N THR A 154 10.07 3.19 -22.58
CA THR A 154 10.22 2.53 -23.88
C THR A 154 11.62 1.96 -24.11
N ASP A 155 11.70 0.93 -24.93
CA ASP A 155 12.95 0.34 -25.43
C ASP A 155 13.61 1.21 -26.51
N ALA A 156 14.74 0.73 -27.06
CA ALA A 156 15.48 1.42 -28.13
C ALA A 156 14.68 1.56 -29.45
N ASN A 157 13.62 0.77 -29.62
CA ASN A 157 12.72 0.83 -30.78
C ASN A 157 11.51 1.74 -30.54
N GLY A 158 11.38 2.33 -29.34
CA GLY A 158 10.23 3.16 -28.96
C GLY A 158 9.00 2.36 -28.56
N THR A 159 9.13 1.05 -28.27
CA THR A 159 8.04 0.20 -27.77
C THR A 159 8.02 0.22 -26.25
N ASP A 160 6.83 0.27 -25.64
CA ASP A 160 6.72 0.20 -24.18
C ASP A 160 7.36 -1.07 -23.62
N ILE A 161 8.15 -0.93 -22.56
CA ILE A 161 8.72 -2.08 -21.86
C ILE A 161 7.62 -2.89 -21.17
N GLY A 162 7.82 -4.20 -21.09
CA GLY A 162 6.92 -5.11 -20.39
C GLY A 162 6.94 -4.95 -18.87
N HIS A 163 6.18 -5.82 -18.21
CA HIS A 163 6.14 -5.90 -16.75
C HIS A 163 7.44 -6.45 -16.14
N GLY A 164 7.69 -6.09 -14.88
CA GLY A 164 8.72 -6.70 -14.03
C GLY A 164 10.13 -6.14 -14.20
N GLY A 165 10.98 -6.44 -13.21
CA GLY A 165 12.37 -5.95 -13.18
C GLY A 165 13.24 -6.46 -14.33
N GLY A 166 12.89 -7.59 -14.96
CA GLY A 166 13.60 -8.09 -16.13
C GLY A 166 13.46 -7.17 -17.35
N SER A 167 12.30 -6.51 -17.49
CA SER A 167 12.00 -5.61 -18.61
C SER A 167 12.79 -4.30 -18.53
N LEU A 168 13.27 -3.93 -17.33
CA LEU A 168 14.11 -2.73 -17.15
C LEU A 168 15.43 -2.79 -17.91
N MET A 169 15.95 -3.99 -18.23
CA MET A 169 17.18 -4.10 -19.03
C MET A 169 17.03 -3.55 -20.45
N ALA A 170 15.79 -3.51 -20.96
CA ALA A 170 15.49 -2.97 -22.27
C ALA A 170 15.20 -1.45 -22.24
N LEU A 171 15.07 -0.84 -21.05
CA LEU A 171 14.68 0.56 -20.91
C LEU A 171 15.73 1.48 -21.56
N ASN A 172 15.27 2.30 -22.50
CA ASN A 172 16.12 3.25 -23.23
C ASN A 172 15.65 4.69 -23.09
N ASN A 173 14.34 4.94 -22.95
CA ASN A 173 13.79 6.29 -22.81
C ASN A 173 12.65 6.35 -21.79
N ILE A 174 12.57 7.46 -21.06
CA ILE A 174 11.52 7.77 -20.08
C ILE A 174 10.86 9.08 -20.51
N ASP A 175 9.57 9.05 -20.81
CA ASP A 175 8.75 10.22 -21.10
C ASP A 175 7.66 10.39 -20.04
N ILE A 176 7.70 11.52 -19.32
CA ILE A 176 6.76 11.87 -18.25
C ILE A 176 5.78 12.97 -18.66
N SER A 177 5.73 13.34 -19.94
CA SER A 177 4.84 14.40 -20.44
C SER A 177 3.35 14.08 -20.24
N ALA A 178 2.99 12.80 -20.24
CA ALA A 178 1.64 12.30 -20.03
C ALA A 178 1.37 11.82 -18.59
N LEU A 179 2.31 12.03 -17.67
CA LEU A 179 2.12 11.69 -16.26
C LEU A 179 0.93 12.47 -15.68
N ASP A 180 0.10 11.82 -14.85
CA ASP A 180 -1.11 12.42 -14.29
C ASP A 180 -0.81 13.79 -13.65
N PRO A 181 -1.40 14.89 -14.16
CA PRO A 181 -1.04 16.23 -13.76
C PRO A 181 -1.38 16.52 -12.29
N ARG A 182 -2.31 15.76 -11.68
CA ARG A 182 -2.71 15.92 -10.28
C ARG A 182 -1.56 15.60 -9.32
N LEU A 183 -0.61 14.76 -9.74
CA LEU A 183 0.59 14.43 -8.95
C LEU A 183 1.46 15.67 -8.65
N LYS A 184 1.42 16.72 -9.49
CA LYS A 184 2.19 17.95 -9.27
C LYS A 184 1.70 18.73 -8.03
N THR A 185 0.43 18.58 -7.69
CA THR A 185 -0.22 19.29 -6.59
C THR A 185 -0.57 18.39 -5.40
N CYS A 186 -0.53 17.08 -5.59
CA CYS A 186 -0.80 16.10 -4.56
C CYS A 186 0.45 15.90 -3.69
N ALA A 187 0.31 16.03 -2.37
CA ALA A 187 1.40 15.71 -1.45
C ALA A 187 1.45 14.20 -1.21
N ILE A 188 2.48 13.54 -1.74
CA ILE A 188 2.69 12.10 -1.55
C ILE A 188 3.79 11.89 -0.51
N ARG A 189 3.49 11.08 0.50
CA ARG A 189 4.39 10.80 1.63
C ARG A 189 4.56 9.30 1.80
N TRP A 190 5.80 8.90 2.00
CA TRP A 190 6.18 7.55 2.39
C TRP A 190 6.53 7.63 3.88
N PRO A 191 5.72 7.05 4.78
CA PRO A 191 6.08 6.99 6.19
C PRO A 191 7.31 6.07 6.29
N VAL A 192 8.48 6.68 6.46
CA VAL A 192 9.66 5.99 6.94
C VAL A 192 9.66 6.24 8.45
N MET A 193 9.44 5.19 9.24
CA MET A 193 9.65 5.22 10.69
C MET A 193 10.98 4.59 11.03
#